data_AF-A0A7S3F6M4-F1
#
_entry.id   AF-A0A7S3F6M4-F1
#
_cell.length_a   1.000
_cell.length_b   1.000
_cell.length_c   1.000
_cell.angle_alpha   90.00
_cell.angle_beta   90.00
_cell.angle_gamma   90.00
#
_symmetry.space_group_name_H-M   'P 1'
#
loop_
_entity.id
_entity.type
_entity.pdbx_description
1 polymer ?
#
loop_
_entity_poly.entity_id
_entity_poly.type
_entity_poly.pdbx_seq_one_letter_code
_entity_poly.pdbx_strand_id
1 'polypeptide(L)'
;VGVVDALKESVCLLDYRLSGDGSLPERCRCGGGSAELGSRLAHVAHGVGAHRVAKQSAAALAHTDALVARDAGLFRSALLRTLCELRAVERAANASVVCEGAAAKLGREVEYLLEGTDDPGTE
;
A
#
# COMPACT_ATOMS: atom_id res chain seq x y z
N VAL A 1 7.93 -8.01 1.82
CA VAL A 1 6.66 -7.52 2.40
C VAL A 1 6.02 -6.62 1.37
N GLY A 2 4.69 -6.61 1.30
CA GLY A 2 3.92 -5.72 0.46
C GLY A 2 2.65 -5.32 1.20
N VAL A 3 1.94 -4.31 0.69
CA VAL A 3 0.69 -3.80 1.25
C VAL A 3 -0.40 -3.80 0.18
N VAL A 4 -1.64 -4.14 0.57
CA VAL A 4 -2.76 -4.27 -0.37
C VAL A 4 -3.16 -2.92 -0.96
N ASP A 5 -3.04 -1.85 -0.18
CA ASP A 5 -3.31 -0.47 -0.61
C ASP A 5 -2.38 -0.02 -1.76
N ALA A 6 -1.21 -0.65 -1.87
CA ALA A 6 -0.27 -0.52 -2.99
C ALA A 6 0.02 -1.89 -3.62
N LEU A 7 -1.03 -2.69 -3.88
CA LEU A 7 -0.90 -4.07 -4.36
C LEU A 7 -0.11 -4.15 -5.68
N LYS A 8 -0.39 -3.25 -6.64
CA LYS A 8 0.28 -3.23 -7.94
C LYS A 8 1.79 -3.03 -7.76
N GLU A 9 2.15 -2.05 -6.94
CA GLU A 9 3.53 -1.70 -6.63
C GLU A 9 4.22 -2.83 -5.85
N SER A 10 3.51 -3.46 -4.91
CA SER A 10 3.99 -4.62 -4.15
C SER A 10 4.31 -5.82 -5.06
N VAL A 11 3.49 -6.07 -6.07
CA VAL A 11 3.75 -7.10 -7.09
C VAL A 11 4.96 -6.73 -7.95
N CYS A 12 5.08 -5.46 -8.36
CA CYS A 12 6.23 -4.99 -9.13
C CYS A 12 7.56 -5.09 -8.35
N LEU A 13 7.51 -4.85 -7.04
CA LEU A 13 8.65 -5.07 -6.15
C LEU A 13 9.05 -6.55 -6.09
N LEU A 14 8.07 -7.46 -6.08
CA LEU A 14 8.33 -8.90 -6.14
C LEU A 14 8.95 -9.29 -7.49
N ASP A 15 8.37 -8.84 -8.60
CA ASP A 15 8.85 -9.13 -9.95
C ASP A 15 10.31 -8.69 -10.13
N TYR A 16 10.65 -7.47 -9.68
CA TYR A 16 12.02 -6.94 -9.73
C TYR A 16 13.02 -7.82 -8.96
N ARG A 17 12.61 -8.37 -7.81
CA ARG A 17 13.48 -9.25 -7.00
C ARG A 17 13.66 -10.63 -7.64
N LEU A 18 12.62 -11.13 -8.28
CA LEU A 18 12.62 -12.46 -8.90
C LEU A 18 13.28 -12.47 -10.28
N SER A 19 13.46 -11.32 -10.93
CA SER A 19 14.08 -11.24 -12.25
C SER A 19 15.54 -11.71 -12.26
N GLY A 20 16.23 -11.65 -11.12
CA GLY A 20 17.63 -12.06 -10.94
C GLY A 20 18.66 -11.12 -11.58
N ASP A 21 18.29 -10.41 -12.64
CA ASP A 21 19.10 -9.41 -13.34
C ASP A 21 18.81 -7.96 -12.90
N GLY A 22 17.84 -7.76 -11.99
CA GLY A 22 17.40 -6.44 -11.55
C GLY A 22 16.65 -5.66 -12.63
N SER A 23 16.04 -6.34 -13.60
CA SER A 23 15.18 -5.70 -14.60
C SER A 23 13.78 -5.42 -14.05
N LEU A 24 13.32 -4.19 -14.26
CA LEU A 24 11.95 -3.79 -13.96
C LEU A 24 11.08 -3.99 -15.21
N PRO A 25 10.04 -4.83 -15.15
CA PRO A 25 9.15 -5.05 -16.29
C PRO A 25 8.45 -3.76 -16.75
N GLU A 26 8.17 -3.64 -18.05
CA GLU A 26 7.58 -2.43 -18.61
C GLU A 26 6.21 -2.08 -17.98
N ARG A 27 5.39 -3.10 -17.69
CA ARG A 27 4.09 -2.95 -16.98
C ARG A 27 4.19 -2.28 -15.60
N CYS A 28 5.39 -2.33 -15.00
CA CYS A 28 5.66 -1.75 -13.69
C CYS A 28 6.15 -0.30 -13.77
N ARG A 29 6.45 0.20 -14.97
CA ARG A 29 6.86 1.59 -15.18
C ARG A 29 5.62 2.47 -15.34
N CYS A 30 5.66 3.66 -14.77
CA CYS A 30 4.64 4.66 -15.04
C CYS A 30 4.59 5.02 -16.53
N GLY A 31 3.38 5.09 -17.09
CA GLY A 31 3.18 5.26 -18.53
C GLY A 31 3.41 3.99 -19.37
N GLY A 32 4.06 2.96 -18.82
CA GLY A 32 4.06 1.62 -19.40
C GLY A 32 2.64 1.05 -19.36
N GLY A 33 2.24 0.30 -20.39
CA GLY A 33 0.87 -0.18 -20.59
C GLY A 33 0.24 -0.82 -19.35
N SER A 34 -0.38 0.01 -18.51
CA SER A 34 -0.86 -0.35 -17.16
C SER A 34 -2.13 -1.20 -17.21
N ALA A 35 -2.66 -1.46 -18.40
CA ALA A 35 -3.88 -2.25 -18.57
C ALA A 35 -3.69 -3.73 -18.20
N GLU A 36 -2.46 -4.25 -18.22
CA GLU A 36 -2.23 -5.69 -18.05
C GLU A 36 -2.22 -6.19 -16.59
N LEU A 37 -1.71 -5.44 -15.61
CA LEU A 37 -1.63 -5.99 -14.25
C LEU A 37 -2.99 -6.00 -13.54
N GLY A 38 -3.79 -4.93 -13.72
CA GLY A 38 -5.15 -4.86 -13.15
C GLY A 38 -6.11 -5.89 -13.75
N SER A 39 -5.87 -6.33 -15.00
CA SER A 39 -6.67 -7.37 -15.65
C SER A 39 -6.21 -8.80 -15.32
N ARG A 40 -4.95 -8.99 -14.90
CA ARG A 40 -4.40 -10.29 -14.48
C ARG A 40 -4.57 -10.58 -12.99
N LEU A 41 -4.71 -9.56 -12.15
CA LEU A 41 -5.07 -9.73 -10.74
C LEU A 41 -6.59 -9.99 -10.66
N ALA A 42 -6.97 -11.26 -10.78
CA ALA A 42 -8.37 -11.67 -10.64
C ALA A 42 -8.87 -11.29 -9.24
N HIS A 43 -9.84 -10.37 -9.18
CA HIS A 43 -10.55 -10.07 -7.94
C HIS A 43 -11.54 -11.21 -7.65
N VAL A 44 -11.14 -12.13 -6.78
CA VAL A 44 -12.05 -13.19 -6.29
C VAL A 44 -12.93 -12.60 -5.20
N ALA A 45 -14.21 -12.39 -5.51
CA ALA A 45 -15.18 -11.97 -4.51
C ALA A 45 -15.50 -13.17 -3.60
N HIS A 46 -15.12 -13.10 -2.32
CA HIS A 46 -15.35 -14.17 -1.34
C HIS A 46 -16.81 -14.26 -0.85
N GLY A 47 -17.79 -13.74 -1.60
CA GLY A 47 -19.22 -13.75 -1.24
C GLY A 47 -19.60 -12.88 -0.04
N VAL A 48 -18.63 -12.20 0.60
CA VAL A 48 -18.86 -11.28 1.70
C VAL A 48 -19.30 -9.92 1.14
N GLY A 49 -20.46 -9.44 1.56
CA GLY A 49 -20.97 -8.13 1.14
C GLY A 49 -20.05 -6.98 1.58
N ALA A 50 -20.02 -5.89 0.81
CA ALA A 50 -19.20 -4.73 1.14
C ALA A 50 -19.60 -4.13 2.50
N HIS A 51 -18.69 -4.16 3.46
CA HIS A 51 -18.84 -3.47 4.74
C HIS A 51 -18.53 -1.99 4.56
N ARG A 52 -19.48 -1.10 4.90
CA ARG A 52 -19.23 0.34 4.89
C ARG A 52 -18.91 0.78 6.31
N VAL A 53 -17.71 1.33 6.51
CA VAL A 53 -17.29 1.94 7.78
C VAL A 53 -18.33 2.96 8.27
N ALA A 54 -18.91 3.75 7.35
CA ALA A 54 -19.97 4.73 7.63
C ALA A 54 -21.26 4.16 8.25
N LYS A 55 -21.45 2.83 8.27
CA LYS A 55 -22.60 2.18 8.93
C LYS A 55 -22.31 1.71 10.35
N GLN A 56 -21.08 1.85 10.82
CA GLN A 56 -20.67 1.47 12.18
C GLN A 56 -20.89 2.63 13.14
N SER A 57 -21.23 2.32 14.39
CA SER A 57 -21.30 3.33 15.44
C SER A 57 -19.90 3.77 15.86
N ALA A 58 -19.76 5.00 16.34
CA ALA A 58 -18.48 5.49 16.86
C ALA A 58 -17.92 4.59 17.97
N ALA A 59 -18.79 4.03 18.83
CA ALA A 59 -18.37 3.08 19.87
C ALA A 59 -17.82 1.77 19.31
N ALA A 60 -18.41 1.23 18.24
CA ALA A 60 -17.92 0.02 17.58
C ALA A 60 -16.58 0.26 16.88
N LEU A 61 -16.40 1.44 16.27
CA LEU A 61 -15.12 1.83 15.67
C LEU A 61 -14.04 1.98 16.75
N ALA A 62 -14.30 2.74 17.82
CA ALA A 62 -13.34 2.89 18.92
C ALA A 62 -12.96 1.56 19.58
N HIS A 63 -13.91 0.63 19.72
CA HIS A 63 -13.62 -0.72 20.20
C HIS A 63 -12.73 -1.50 19.23
N THR A 64 -13.01 -1.40 17.93
CA THR A 64 -12.18 -2.04 16.89
C THR A 64 -10.77 -1.47 16.89
N ASP A 65 -10.63 -0.14 16.94
CA ASP A 65 -9.33 0.55 16.98
C ASP A 65 -8.51 0.11 18.19
N ALA A 66 -9.14 -0.03 19.37
CA ALA A 66 -8.49 -0.54 20.56
C ALA A 66 -7.98 -1.99 20.40
N LEU A 67 -8.71 -2.84 19.68
CA LEU A 67 -8.30 -4.22 19.41
C LEU A 67 -7.14 -4.30 18.41
N VAL A 68 -7.12 -3.42 17.39
CA VAL A 68 -6.13 -3.47 16.30
C VAL A 68 -5.00 -2.45 16.45
N ALA A 69 -4.89 -1.75 17.58
CA ALA A 69 -3.90 -0.69 17.79
C ALA A 69 -2.45 -1.14 17.50
N ARG A 70 -2.08 -2.38 17.86
CA ARG A 70 -0.76 -2.95 17.55
C ARG A 70 -0.58 -3.24 16.06
N ASP A 71 -1.63 -3.74 15.42
CA ASP A 71 -1.63 -4.04 13.99
C ASP A 71 -1.52 -2.75 13.17
N ALA A 72 -2.12 -1.64 13.62
CA ALA A 72 -1.95 -0.34 13.00
C ALA A 72 -0.48 0.12 13.00
N GLY A 73 0.24 -0.06 14.10
CA GLY A 73 1.68 0.22 14.19
C GLY A 73 2.53 -0.68 13.29
N LEU A 74 2.19 -1.97 13.22
CA LEU A 74 2.84 -2.92 12.32
C LEU A 74 2.58 -2.56 10.85
N PHE A 75 1.34 -2.24 10.50
CA PHE A 75 0.94 -1.83 9.16
C PHE A 75 1.68 -0.56 8.72
N ARG A 76 1.76 0.46 9.60
CA ARG A 76 2.55 1.68 9.33
C ARG A 76 4.01 1.35 9.03
N SER A 77 4.61 0.47 9.81
CA SER A 77 6.00 0.04 9.60
C SER A 77 6.18 -0.72 8.28
N ALA A 78 5.25 -1.61 7.95
CA ALA A 78 5.26 -2.36 6.69
C ALA A 78 5.06 -1.45 5.47
N LEU A 79 4.17 -0.46 5.56
CA LEU A 79 3.94 0.55 4.54
C LEU A 79 5.19 1.38 4.28
N LEU A 80 5.79 1.96 5.33
CA LEU A 80 7.02 2.75 5.22
C LEU A 80 8.17 1.92 4.63
N ARG A 81 8.31 0.66 5.09
CA ARG A 81 9.30 -0.26 4.55
C ARG A 81 9.09 -0.50 3.05
N THR A 82 7.86 -0.77 2.64
CA THR A 82 7.49 -1.02 1.23
C THR A 82 7.79 0.20 0.36
N LEU A 83 7.42 1.41 0.81
CA LEU A 83 7.71 2.65 0.11
C LEU A 83 9.21 2.93 -0.02
N CYS A 84 9.99 2.64 1.02
CA CYS A 84 11.45 2.77 0.96
C CYS A 84 12.07 1.80 -0.05
N GLU A 85 11.58 0.56 -0.09
CA GLU A 85 12.05 -0.46 -1.03
C GLU A 85 11.68 -0.10 -2.47
N LEU A 86 10.47 0.40 -2.71
CA LEU A 86 10.03 0.91 -4.02
C LEU A 86 10.94 2.05 -4.49
N ARG A 87 11.21 3.04 -3.64
CA ARG A 87 12.13 4.13 -3.98
C ARG A 87 13.54 3.64 -4.30
N ALA A 88 14.01 2.58 -3.64
CA ALA A 88 15.31 1.99 -3.95
C ALA A 88 15.31 1.31 -5.33
N VAL A 89 14.26 0.57 -5.66
CA VAL A 89 14.07 -0.04 -6.99
C VAL A 89 13.99 1.04 -8.07
N GLU A 90 13.23 2.11 -7.84
CA GLU A 90 13.09 3.20 -8.81
C GLU A 90 14.44 3.86 -9.16
N ARG A 91 15.29 4.07 -8.13
CA ARG A 91 16.65 4.58 -8.34
C ARG A 91 17.53 3.59 -9.09
N ALA A 92 17.47 2.30 -8.75
CA ALA A 92 18.29 1.27 -9.39
C ALA A 92 17.89 1.03 -10.86
N ALA A 93 16.59 1.07 -11.16
CA ALA A 93 16.03 0.85 -12.48
C ALA A 93 15.95 2.12 -13.34
N ASN A 94 16.24 3.29 -12.76
CA ASN A 94 16.03 4.61 -13.36
C ASN A 94 14.63 4.76 -13.99
N ALA A 95 13.60 4.35 -13.24
CA ALA A 95 12.22 4.33 -13.68
C ALA A 95 11.27 4.51 -12.50
N SER A 96 10.15 5.21 -12.70
CA SER A 96 9.10 5.34 -11.67
C SER A 96 8.19 4.12 -11.67
N VAL A 97 7.93 3.58 -10.49
CA VAL A 97 6.98 2.49 -10.22
C VAL A 97 5.72 3.03 -9.56
N VAL A 98 5.88 3.97 -8.62
CA VAL A 98 4.77 4.61 -7.93
C VAL A 98 4.32 5.83 -8.75
N CYS A 99 3.21 5.69 -9.47
CA CYS A 99 2.71 6.78 -10.32
C CYS A 99 1.97 7.83 -9.51
N GLU A 100 1.94 9.08 -10.00
CA GLU A 100 1.36 10.21 -9.27
C GLU A 100 -0.07 9.95 -8.76
N GLY A 101 -0.93 9.39 -9.62
CA GLY A 101 -2.29 9.02 -9.22
C GLY A 101 -2.35 7.94 -8.13
N ALA A 102 -1.43 6.97 -8.16
CA ALA A 102 -1.33 5.92 -7.15
C ALA A 102 -0.79 6.46 -5.83
N ALA A 103 0.23 7.32 -5.87
CA ALA A 103 0.76 8.02 -4.69
C ALA A 103 -0.31 8.88 -4.02
N ALA A 104 -1.06 9.66 -4.79
CA ALA A 104 -2.14 10.50 -4.28
C ALA A 104 -3.29 9.66 -3.69
N LYS A 105 -3.63 8.53 -4.31
CA LYS A 105 -4.63 7.59 -3.79
C LYS A 105 -4.19 7.01 -2.45
N LEU A 106 -2.97 6.46 -2.41
CA LEU A 106 -2.40 5.86 -1.20
C LEU A 106 -2.35 6.88 -0.05
N GLY A 107 -1.93 8.13 -0.34
CA GLY A 107 -1.88 9.20 0.64
C GLY A 107 -3.23 9.45 1.33
N ARG A 108 -4.34 9.45 0.57
CA ARG A 108 -5.69 9.59 1.13
C ARG A 108 -6.14 8.36 1.92
N GLU A 109 -5.77 7.16 1.46
CA GLU A 109 -6.17 5.92 2.12
C GLU A 109 -5.46 5.70 3.45
N VAL A 110 -4.25 6.25 3.64
CA VAL A 110 -3.41 6.02 4.84
C VAL A 110 -3.26 7.26 5.73
N GLU A 111 -3.97 8.35 5.41
CA GLU A 111 -3.91 9.63 6.16
C GLU A 111 -4.15 9.43 7.66
N TYR A 112 -5.13 8.59 8.02
CA TYR A 112 -5.49 8.26 9.40
C TYR A 112 -4.34 7.62 10.22
N LEU A 113 -3.33 7.05 9.55
CA LEU A 113 -2.15 6.46 10.21
C LEU A 113 -1.04 7.48 10.45
N LEU A 114 -1.15 8.66 9.86
CA LEU A 114 -0.19 9.76 9.98
C LEU A 114 -0.62 10.77 11.05
N GLU A 115 -1.93 10.93 11.26
CA GLU A 115 -2.53 11.87 12.22
C GLU A 115 -2.31 11.48 13.70
N GLY A 116 -1.82 10.26 13.99
CA GLY A 116 -1.47 9.80 15.34
C GLY A 116 -0.01 10.03 15.75
N THR A 117 0.72 10.94 15.09
CA THR A 117 2.13 11.23 15.42
C THR A 117 2.33 12.37 16.42
N ASP A 118 1.26 13.02 16.86
CA ASP A 118 1.28 13.91 18.02
C ASP A 118 1.15 13.07 19.31
N ASP A 119 2.26 12.43 19.71
CA ASP A 119 2.46 12.04 21.10
C ASP A 119 3.13 13.24 21.82
N PRO A 120 2.40 14.05 22.61
CA PRO A 120 3.00 15.07 23.47
C PRO A 120 3.59 14.37 24.70
N GLY A 121 4.60 13.53 24.49
CA GLY A 121 5.28 12.77 25.52
C GLY A 121 6.69 13.30 25.77
N THR A 122 6.83 14.51 26.32
CA THR A 122 7.98 14.95 27.14
C THR A 122 7.73 16.35 27.69
N GLU A 123 7.20 16.45 28.91
CA GLU A 123 7.71 17.29 30.01
C GLU A 123 7.34 16.64 31.36
#